data_AF-A0A0B7BZH3-F1
#
_entry.id   AF-A0A0B7BZH3-F1
#
_cell.length_a   1.000
_cell.length_b   1.000
_cell.length_c   1.000
_cell.angle_alpha   90.00
_cell.angle_beta   90.00
_cell.angle_gamma   90.00
#
_symmetry.space_group_name_H-M   'P 1'
#
loop_
_entity.id
_entity.type
_entity.pdbx_description
1 polymer ?
#
loop_
_entity_poly.entity_id
_entity_poly.type
_entity_poly.pdbx_seq_one_letter_code
_entity_poly.pdbx_strand_id
1 'polypeptide(L)'
;MDKVYLAYRESLLKAAPRMMEELGMDTGEDFLGRGVFRKDVDLTNEEKQYLLSVERGDVPSTRQYLNNAKQSGMNINCLDPLGRTALLIAIENENIEMIELLLSREVEVGDALLHAINEENVEAVEMLLNHEIL
;
A
#
# COMPACT_ATOMS: atom_id res chain seq x y z
N MET A 1 -33.59 -18.71 -12.11
CA MET A 1 -32.81 -18.49 -10.88
C MET A 1 -33.16 -19.60 -9.92
N ASP A 2 -32.29 -20.60 -9.83
CA ASP A 2 -32.61 -21.88 -9.16
C ASP A 2 -32.64 -21.75 -7.64
N LYS A 3 -33.49 -22.55 -7.00
CA LYS A 3 -33.70 -22.59 -5.55
C LYS A 3 -32.40 -22.82 -4.76
N VAL A 4 -31.42 -23.48 -5.38
CA VAL A 4 -30.08 -23.71 -4.83
C VAL A 4 -29.34 -22.37 -4.61
N TYR A 5 -29.42 -21.45 -5.57
CA TYR A 5 -28.76 -20.15 -5.48
C TYR A 5 -29.39 -19.26 -4.38
N LEU A 6 -30.71 -19.35 -4.23
CA LEU A 6 -31.44 -18.65 -3.17
C LEU A 6 -31.08 -19.20 -1.78
N ALA A 7 -31.03 -20.53 -1.62
CA ALA A 7 -30.64 -21.16 -0.37
C ALA A 7 -29.20 -20.83 0.03
N TYR A 8 -28.27 -20.82 -0.94
CA TYR A 8 -26.88 -20.44 -0.70
C TYR A 8 -26.75 -18.96 -0.28
N ARG A 9 -27.45 -18.06 -0.97
CA ARG A 9 -27.50 -16.62 -0.64
C ARG A 9 -28.08 -16.39 0.76
N GLU A 10 -29.18 -17.05 1.11
CA GLU A 10 -29.79 -16.95 2.44
C GLU A 10 -28.86 -17.49 3.53
N SER A 11 -28.11 -18.57 3.25
CA SER A 11 -27.12 -19.11 4.17
C SER A 11 -25.97 -18.13 4.41
N LEU A 12 -25.45 -17.48 3.35
CA LEU A 12 -24.41 -16.45 3.47
C LEU A 12 -24.90 -15.25 4.28
N LEU A 13 -26.12 -14.76 4.01
CA LEU A 13 -26.70 -13.63 4.74
C LEU A 13 -26.96 -13.94 6.22
N LYS A 14 -27.25 -15.20 6.58
CA LYS A 14 -27.41 -15.64 7.97
C LYS A 14 -26.08 -15.86 8.69
N ALA A 15 -25.03 -16.22 7.96
CA ALA A 15 -23.69 -16.41 8.51
C ALA A 15 -22.91 -15.10 8.65
N ALA A 16 -23.18 -14.12 7.80
CA ALA A 16 -22.49 -12.83 7.77
C ALA A 16 -22.47 -12.09 9.13
N PRO A 17 -23.58 -12.01 9.91
CA PRO A 17 -23.57 -11.33 11.21
C PRO A 17 -22.68 -12.03 12.24
N ARG A 18 -22.65 -13.37 12.25
CA ARG A 18 -21.83 -14.16 13.18
C ARG A 18 -20.34 -14.03 12.86
N MET A 19 -20.00 -14.05 11.58
CA MET A 19 -18.62 -13.86 11.11
C MET A 19 -18.12 -12.42 11.40
N MET A 20 -19.00 -11.42 11.28
CA MET A 20 -18.69 -10.03 11.61
C MET A 20 -18.48 -9.79 13.11
N GLU A 21 -19.22 -10.50 13.97
CA GLU A 21 -19.05 -10.46 15.43
C GLU A 21 -17.74 -11.14 15.87
N GLU A 22 -17.40 -12.30 15.29
CA GLU A 22 -16.12 -13.00 15.56
C GLU A 22 -14.89 -12.20 15.11
N LEU A 23 -15.02 -11.37 14.06
CA LEU A 23 -13.95 -10.52 13.53
C LEU A 23 -13.90 -9.12 14.15
N GLY A 24 -14.81 -8.78 15.06
CA GLY A 24 -14.82 -7.49 15.79
C GLY A 24 -14.99 -6.26 14.89
N MET A 25 -15.74 -6.37 13.79
CA MET A 25 -15.96 -5.26 12.85
C MET A 25 -17.16 -4.41 13.29
N ASP A 26 -16.93 -3.13 13.62
CA ASP A 26 -17.95 -2.17 14.07
C ASP A 26 -18.82 -1.69 12.89
N THR A 27 -20.15 -1.74 13.06
CA THR A 27 -21.14 -1.44 12.03
C THR A 27 -21.47 0.05 11.98
N GLY A 28 -20.50 0.88 11.57
CA GLY A 28 -20.80 2.22 11.08
C GLY A 28 -21.55 2.12 9.74
N GLU A 29 -22.67 2.84 9.59
CA GLU A 29 -23.62 2.76 8.47
C GLU A 29 -23.10 3.26 7.08
N ASP A 30 -21.80 3.16 6.79
CA ASP A 30 -21.20 3.68 5.55
C ASP A 30 -20.58 2.59 4.63
N PHE A 31 -21.05 1.34 4.74
CA PHE A 31 -20.42 0.19 4.05
C PHE A 31 -20.69 0.08 2.53
N LEU A 32 -21.34 1.06 1.89
CA LEU A 32 -21.71 0.98 0.46
C LEU A 32 -21.20 2.14 -0.43
N GLY A 33 -20.23 2.94 0.01
CA GLY A 33 -19.69 3.94 -0.90
C GLY A 33 -18.67 4.91 -0.33
N ARG A 34 -17.49 4.42 0.00
CA ARG A 34 -16.19 5.12 -0.15
C ARG A 34 -15.10 4.20 0.37
N GLY A 35 -13.89 4.42 -0.14
CA GLY A 35 -12.74 3.54 0.01
C GLY A 35 -12.50 3.07 1.44
N VAL A 36 -11.89 1.89 1.52
CA VAL A 36 -11.18 1.34 2.67
C VAL A 36 -10.85 2.45 3.68
N PHE A 37 -11.62 2.56 4.76
CA PHE A 37 -11.21 3.35 5.92
C PHE A 37 -9.95 2.68 6.47
N ARG A 38 -8.79 3.07 5.93
CA ARG A 38 -7.50 2.70 6.49
C ARG A 38 -7.48 3.41 7.84
N LYS A 39 -7.50 2.62 8.90
CA LYS A 39 -7.28 3.10 10.27
C LYS A 39 -6.04 3.99 10.21
N ASP A 40 -6.18 5.29 10.46
CA ASP A 40 -5.06 6.23 10.47
C ASP A 40 -4.05 5.72 11.50
N VAL A 41 -3.03 4.99 11.03
CA VAL A 41 -1.89 4.65 11.86
C VAL A 41 -1.06 5.93 11.87
N ASP A 42 -1.06 6.60 13.01
CA ASP A 42 -0.26 7.82 13.19
C ASP A 42 1.19 7.52 12.84
N LEU A 43 1.65 8.05 11.70
CA LEU A 43 3.04 7.96 11.28
C LEU A 43 3.94 8.50 12.39
N THR A 44 4.96 7.72 12.74
CA THR A 44 6.04 8.18 13.61
C THR A 44 6.77 9.35 12.97
N ASN A 45 7.50 10.13 13.76
CA ASN A 45 8.28 11.24 13.22
C ASN A 45 9.35 10.75 12.21
N GLU A 46 9.90 9.55 12.42
CA GLU A 46 10.89 8.96 11.52
C GLU A 46 10.26 8.58 10.17
N GLU A 47 9.10 7.90 10.18
CA GLU A 47 8.35 7.55 8.97
C GLU A 47 7.92 8.81 8.18
N LYS A 48 7.52 9.87 8.89
CA LYS A 48 7.23 11.17 8.25
C LYS A 48 8.47 11.74 7.54
N GLN A 49 9.63 11.72 8.19
CA GLN A 49 10.85 12.23 7.56
C GLN A 49 11.30 11.36 6.38
N TYR A 50 11.13 10.04 6.48
CA TYR A 50 11.38 9.11 5.39
C TYR A 50 10.48 9.37 4.17
N LEU A 51 9.17 9.48 4.36
CA LEU A 51 8.25 9.79 3.25
C LEU A 51 8.53 11.18 2.65
N LEU A 52 8.85 12.18 3.48
CA LEU A 52 9.24 13.52 3.02
C LEU A 52 10.57 13.51 2.25
N SER A 53 11.53 12.66 2.60
CA SER A 53 12.79 12.56 1.83
C SER A 53 12.54 11.93 0.47
N VAL A 54 11.63 10.96 0.38
CA VAL A 54 11.19 10.36 -0.89
C VAL A 54 10.48 11.38 -1.78
N GLU A 55 9.51 12.11 -1.23
CA GLU A 55 8.76 13.14 -1.94
C GLU A 55 9.66 14.26 -2.49
N ARG A 56 10.73 14.61 -1.77
CA ARG A 56 11.71 15.61 -2.21
C ARG A 56 12.78 15.07 -3.16
N GLY A 57 12.82 13.76 -3.40
CA GLY A 57 13.86 13.11 -4.20
C GLY A 57 15.23 13.04 -3.51
N ASP A 58 15.29 13.14 -2.18
CA ASP A 58 16.53 13.02 -1.41
C ASP A 58 16.93 11.54 -1.23
N VAL A 59 17.56 11.00 -2.26
CA VAL A 59 18.05 9.61 -2.30
C VAL A 59 19.06 9.31 -1.17
N PRO A 60 20.06 10.18 -0.87
CA PRO A 60 21.01 9.93 0.21
C PRO A 60 20.34 9.76 1.58
N SER A 61 19.43 10.65 1.96
CA SER A 61 18.73 10.56 3.24
C SER A 61 17.81 9.34 3.28
N THR A 62 17.07 9.09 2.19
CA THR A 62 16.19 7.90 2.08
C THR A 62 16.98 6.61 2.26
N ARG A 63 18.18 6.51 1.67
CA ARG A 63 19.08 5.37 1.85
C ARG A 63 19.52 5.19 3.31
N GLN A 64 19.75 6.28 4.04
CA GLN A 64 20.09 6.21 5.47
C GLN A 64 18.91 5.68 6.30
N TYR A 65 17.69 6.18 6.06
CA TYR A 65 16.48 5.67 6.74
C TYR A 65 16.28 4.17 6.47
N LEU A 66 16.39 3.74 5.20
CA LEU A 66 16.24 2.32 4.84
C LEU A 66 17.31 1.42 5.46
N ASN A 67 18.55 1.90 5.58
CA ASN A 67 19.62 1.16 6.26
C ASN A 67 19.37 1.00 7.77
N ASN A 68 18.79 2.01 8.40
CA ASN A 68 18.54 2.05 9.84
C ASN A 68 17.19 1.45 10.24
N ALA A 69 16.28 1.25 9.29
CA ALA A 69 14.91 0.80 9.53
C ALA A 69 14.79 -0.44 10.43
N LYS A 70 15.66 -1.44 10.23
CA LYS A 70 15.67 -2.68 11.06
C LYS A 70 16.03 -2.42 12.53
N GLN A 71 16.81 -1.37 12.80
CA GLN A 71 17.27 -1.01 14.14
C GLN A 71 16.29 -0.07 14.84
N SER A 72 15.72 0.89 14.09
CA SER A 72 14.71 1.81 14.61
C SER A 72 13.31 1.21 14.72
N GLY A 73 13.05 0.10 14.01
CA GLY A 73 11.71 -0.49 13.91
C GLY A 73 10.78 0.32 13.01
N MET A 74 11.31 1.23 12.18
CA MET A 74 10.56 2.03 11.22
C MET A 74 9.88 1.13 10.18
N ASN A 75 8.59 1.35 9.93
CA ASN A 75 7.90 0.65 8.85
C ASN A 75 8.27 1.28 7.49
N ILE A 76 9.02 0.55 6.66
CA ILE A 76 9.38 1.00 5.31
C ILE A 76 8.18 1.04 4.35
N ASN A 77 7.12 0.29 4.65
CA ASN A 77 5.87 0.23 3.88
C ASN A 77 4.79 1.16 4.50
N CYS A 78 5.22 2.19 5.24
CA CYS A 78 4.29 3.18 5.78
C CYS A 78 3.57 3.95 4.68
N LEU A 79 2.40 4.46 5.02
CA LEU A 79 1.50 5.14 4.09
C LEU A 79 1.40 6.62 4.46
N ASP A 80 1.45 7.49 3.47
CA ASP A 80 1.17 8.91 3.66
C ASP A 80 -0.34 9.15 3.96
N PRO A 81 -0.75 10.38 4.31
CA PRO A 81 -2.16 10.71 4.51
C PRO A 81 -3.08 10.51 3.29
N LEU A 82 -2.50 10.32 2.10
CA LEU A 82 -3.22 10.01 0.86
C LEU A 82 -3.29 8.49 0.60
N GLY A 83 -2.66 7.68 1.45
CA GLY A 83 -2.61 6.23 1.30
C GLY A 83 -1.56 5.75 0.31
N ARG A 84 -0.54 6.56 -0.01
CA ARG A 84 0.56 6.20 -0.91
C ARG A 84 1.75 5.65 -0.14
N THR A 85 2.39 4.62 -0.67
CA THR A 85 3.70 4.15 -0.17
C THR A 85 4.82 5.01 -0.75
N ALA A 86 6.04 4.88 -0.19
CA ALA A 86 7.23 5.51 -0.76
C ALA A 86 7.45 5.15 -2.25
N LEU A 87 7.15 3.90 -2.65
CA LEU A 87 7.32 3.46 -4.03
C LEU A 87 6.35 4.16 -4.98
N LEU A 88 5.08 4.32 -4.60
CA LEU A 88 4.10 5.04 -5.40
C LEU A 88 4.48 6.52 -5.57
N ILE A 89 4.95 7.17 -4.50
CA ILE A 89 5.43 8.55 -4.55
C ILE A 89 6.62 8.67 -5.51
N ALA A 90 7.55 7.71 -5.48
CA ALA A 90 8.71 7.72 -6.38
C ALA A 90 8.31 7.55 -7.87
N ILE A 91 7.30 6.72 -8.15
CA ILE A 91 6.76 6.50 -9.51
C ILE A 91 6.06 7.76 -10.03
N GLU A 92 5.19 8.38 -9.22
CA GLU A 92 4.49 9.63 -9.56
C GLU A 92 5.46 10.78 -9.84
N ASN A 93 6.58 10.82 -9.12
CA ASN A 93 7.63 11.81 -9.32
C ASN A 93 8.61 11.47 -10.46
N GLU A 94 8.40 10.34 -11.16
CA GLU A 94 9.29 9.81 -12.20
C GLU A 94 10.76 9.71 -11.73
N ASN A 95 11.00 9.47 -10.43
CA ASN A 95 12.33 9.43 -9.86
C ASN A 95 12.92 8.01 -9.92
N ILE A 96 13.53 7.69 -11.07
CA ILE A 96 14.10 6.37 -11.36
C ILE A 96 15.13 5.91 -10.33
N GLU A 97 16.03 6.80 -9.90
CA GLU A 97 17.05 6.47 -8.89
C GLU A 97 16.40 6.09 -7.54
N MET A 98 15.33 6.78 -7.17
CA MET A 98 14.56 6.45 -5.97
C MET A 98 13.82 5.12 -6.10
N ILE A 99 13.23 4.83 -7.26
CA ILE A 99 12.58 3.54 -7.54
C ILE A 99 13.59 2.40 -7.41
N GLU A 100 14.77 2.53 -8.02
CA GLU A 100 15.83 1.52 -7.94
C GLU A 100 16.27 1.29 -6.48
N LEU A 101 16.46 2.37 -5.72
CA LEU A 101 16.80 2.29 -4.30
C LEU A 101 15.73 1.53 -3.52
N LEU A 102 14.45 1.84 -3.70
CA LEU A 102 13.35 1.21 -2.95
C LEU A 102 13.21 -0.27 -3.31
N LEU A 103 13.29 -0.64 -4.60
CA LEU A 103 13.24 -2.03 -5.04
C LEU A 103 14.44 -2.84 -4.53
N SER A 104 15.62 -2.23 -4.40
CA SER A 104 16.79 -2.89 -3.81
C SER A 104 16.64 -3.21 -2.32
N ARG A 105 15.62 -2.69 -1.64
CA ARG A 105 15.39 -2.80 -0.19
C ARG A 105 14.15 -3.59 0.20
N GLU A 106 13.64 -4.42 -0.72
CA GLU A 106 12.51 -5.33 -0.48
C GLU A 106 11.25 -4.60 0.02
N VAL A 107 11.03 -3.37 -0.45
CA VAL A 107 9.78 -2.63 -0.21
C VAL A 107 8.63 -3.38 -0.88
N GLU A 108 7.46 -3.39 -0.25
CA GLU A 108 6.29 -4.04 -0.84
C GLU A 108 5.87 -3.32 -2.12
N VAL A 109 5.83 -4.08 -3.22
CA VAL A 109 5.41 -3.56 -4.54
C VAL A 109 3.92 -3.25 -4.55
N GLY A 110 3.08 -4.10 -3.94
CA GLY A 110 1.64 -3.87 -3.84
C GLY A 110 0.99 -3.68 -5.21
N ASP A 111 0.30 -2.56 -5.40
CA ASP A 111 -0.35 -2.14 -6.64
C ASP A 111 0.52 -1.21 -7.51
N ALA A 112 1.82 -1.07 -7.21
CA ALA A 112 2.72 -0.15 -7.91
C ALA A 112 2.82 -0.41 -9.42
N LEU A 113 2.73 -1.66 -9.87
CA LEU A 113 2.72 -1.97 -11.30
C LEU A 113 1.47 -1.41 -12.00
N LEU A 114 0.30 -1.56 -11.38
CA LEU A 114 -0.94 -0.99 -11.91
C LEU A 114 -0.88 0.54 -11.92
N HIS A 115 -0.30 1.14 -10.87
CA HIS A 115 -0.11 2.58 -10.77
C HIS A 115 0.84 3.10 -11.86
N ALA A 116 1.98 2.46 -12.07
CA ALA A 116 2.93 2.84 -13.13
C ALA A 116 2.32 2.76 -14.54
N ILE A 117 1.44 1.79 -14.80
CA ILE A 117 0.69 1.71 -16.06
C ILE A 117 -0.30 2.87 -16.20
N ASN A 118 -1.03 3.22 -15.13
CA ASN A 118 -1.98 4.33 -15.15
C ASN A 118 -1.30 5.69 -15.37
N GLU A 119 -0.09 5.85 -14.84
CA GLU A 119 0.74 7.04 -15.04
C GLU A 119 1.51 7.03 -16.37
N GLU A 120 1.35 5.99 -17.21
CA GLU A 120 2.07 5.79 -18.49
C GLU A 120 3.62 5.82 -18.33
N ASN A 121 4.14 5.49 -17.14
CA ASN A 121 5.56 5.48 -16.84
C ASN A 121 6.21 4.16 -17.29
N VAL A 122 6.64 4.12 -18.56
CA VAL A 122 7.22 2.93 -19.20
C VAL A 122 8.46 2.42 -18.46
N GLU A 123 9.33 3.32 -17.99
CA GLU A 123 10.58 2.94 -17.32
C GLU A 123 10.30 2.28 -15.96
N ALA A 124 9.38 2.84 -15.17
CA ALA A 124 8.95 2.23 -13.92
C ALA A 124 8.31 0.85 -14.15
N VAL A 125 7.50 0.68 -15.20
CA VAL A 125 6.92 -0.62 -15.56
C VAL A 125 8.01 -1.65 -15.88
N GLU A 126 9.01 -1.28 -16.68
CA GLU A 126 10.14 -2.18 -16.99
C GLU A 126 10.91 -2.58 -15.73
N MET A 127 11.22 -1.63 -14.85
CA MET A 127 11.92 -1.90 -13.59
C MET A 127 11.13 -2.84 -12.68
N LEU A 128 9.83 -2.61 -12.53
CA LEU A 128 8.95 -3.43 -11.69
C LEU A 128 8.82 -4.86 -12.23
N LEU A 129 8.63 -5.02 -13.55
CA LEU A 129 8.56 -6.35 -14.16
C LEU A 129 9.87 -7.12 -14.03
N ASN A 130 11.02 -6.44 -14.17
CA ASN A 130 12.32 -7.07 -13.99
C ASN A 130 12.59 -7.47 -12.53
N HIS A 131 11.97 -6.78 -11.56
CA HIS A 131 12.11 -7.09 -10.15
C HIS A 131 11.32 -8.34 -9.73
N GLU A 132 10.10 -8.54 -10.23
CA GLU A 132 9.26 -9.71 -9.88
C GLU A 132 9.75 -11.04 -10.48
N ILE A 133 10.62 -11.00 -11.49
CA ILE A 133 11.10 -12.20 -12.21
C ILE A 133 12.32 -12.85 -11.52
N LEU A 134 12.95 -12.18 -10.54
CA LEU A 134 14.16 -12.65 -9.83
C LEU A 134 13.85 -13.21 -8.44
#